data_AF-A0A653Y6D5-F1
#
_entry.id   AF-A0A653Y6D5-F1
#
_cell.length_a   1.000
_cell.length_b   1.000
_cell.length_c   1.000
_cell.angle_alpha   90.00
_cell.angle_beta   90.00
_cell.angle_gamma   90.00
#
_symmetry.space_group_name_H-M   'P 1'
#
loop_
_entity.id
_entity.type
_entity.pdbx_description
1 polymer ?
#
loop_
_entity_poly.entity_id
_entity_poly.type
_entity_poly.pdbx_seq_one_letter_code
_entity_poly.pdbx_strand_id
1 'polypeptide(L)'
;MENTKYRRAKERVEEIRKFYGKVASAMLTIIIVASINYYFNEWRNAWFLWVVFGLSISLFFKANKIFNLNPFMGRDWEERKIQEFLQQEENTRRWN
;
A
#
# COMPACT_ATOMS: atom_id res chain seq x y z
N MET A 1 9.73 25.99 -2.46
CA MET A 1 8.55 25.35 -1.83
C MET A 1 7.67 24.59 -2.83
N GLU A 2 7.60 25.00 -4.11
CA GLU A 2 6.79 24.32 -5.13
C GLU A 2 7.31 22.92 -5.50
N ASN A 3 8.64 22.77 -5.58
CA ASN A 3 9.32 21.51 -5.92
C ASN A 3 9.03 20.36 -4.93
N THR A 4 8.83 20.65 -3.64
CA THR A 4 8.60 19.60 -2.62
C THR A 4 7.18 19.05 -2.64
N LYS A 5 6.17 19.89 -2.90
CA LYS A 5 4.78 19.45 -3.08
C LYS A 5 4.63 18.58 -4.32
N TYR A 6 5.25 18.99 -5.43
CA TYR A 6 5.25 18.22 -6.68
C TYR A 6 5.94 16.86 -6.52
N ARG A 7 7.08 16.80 -5.82
CA ARG A 7 7.81 15.55 -5.58
C ARG A 7 7.01 14.55 -4.76
N ARG A 8 6.37 15.00 -3.66
CA ARG A 8 5.50 14.14 -2.83
C ARG A 8 4.28 13.62 -3.60
N ALA A 9 3.66 14.47 -4.42
CA ALA A 9 2.53 14.05 -5.26
C ALA A 9 2.96 12.97 -6.27
N LYS A 10 4.13 13.12 -6.89
CA LYS A 10 4.70 12.15 -7.82
C LYS A 10 5.03 10.81 -7.14
N GLU A 11 5.64 10.85 -5.95
CA GLU A 11 5.96 9.66 -5.15
C GLU A 11 4.68 8.87 -4.80
N ARG A 12 3.61 9.54 -4.35
CA ARG A 12 2.32 8.87 -4.10
C ARG A 12 1.75 8.20 -5.35
N VAL A 13 1.77 8.88 -6.49
CA VAL A 13 1.26 8.32 -7.75
C VAL A 13 2.05 7.08 -8.16
N GLU A 14 3.37 7.10 -7.97
CA GLU A 14 4.22 5.95 -8.28
C GLU A 14 3.94 4.75 -7.37
N GLU A 15 3.72 4.97 -6.07
CA GLU A 15 3.33 3.93 -5.12
C GLU A 15 1.99 3.29 -5.48
N ILE A 16 0.99 4.12 -5.79
CA ILE A 16 -0.34 3.65 -6.22
C ILE A 16 -0.20 2.81 -7.51
N ARG A 17 0.59 3.28 -8.48
CA ARG A 17 0.82 2.54 -9.74
C ARG A 17 1.50 1.20 -9.50
N LYS A 18 2.51 1.13 -8.62
CA LYS A 18 3.16 -0.13 -8.24
C LYS A 18 2.18 -1.09 -7.56
N PHE A 19 1.26 -0.58 -6.73
CA PHE A 19 0.23 -1.39 -6.10
C PHE A 19 -0.76 -1.99 -7.10
N TYR A 20 -1.27 -1.20 -8.05
CA TYR A 20 -2.11 -1.73 -9.12
C TYR A 20 -1.41 -2.84 -9.91
N GLY A 21 -0.10 -2.72 -10.15
CA GLY A 21 0.69 -3.80 -10.74
C GLY A 21 0.64 -5.10 -9.91
N LYS A 22 0.79 -4.99 -8.59
CA LYS A 22 0.68 -6.15 -7.68
C LYS A 22 -0.74 -6.73 -7.63
N VAL A 23 -1.78 -5.91 -7.67
CA VAL A 23 -3.18 -6.35 -7.74
C VAL A 23 -3.44 -7.11 -9.04
N ALA A 24 -2.98 -6.59 -10.17
CA ALA A 24 -3.11 -7.26 -11.47
C ALA A 24 -2.40 -8.61 -11.49
N SER A 25 -1.16 -8.68 -10.98
CA SER A 25 -0.45 -9.95 -10.84
C SER A 25 -1.20 -10.94 -9.93
N ALA A 26 -1.76 -10.47 -8.81
CA ALA A 26 -2.52 -11.31 -7.89
C ALA A 26 -3.81 -11.86 -8.53
N MET A 27 -4.55 -11.05 -9.29
CA MET A 27 -5.72 -11.52 -10.05
C MET A 27 -5.31 -12.63 -11.02
N LEU A 28 -4.21 -12.44 -11.76
CA LEU A 28 -3.73 -13.44 -12.71
C LEU A 28 -3.31 -14.74 -12.00
N THR A 29 -2.65 -14.65 -10.85
CA THR A 29 -2.33 -15.81 -10.01
C THR A 29 -3.61 -16.54 -9.54
N ILE A 30 -4.63 -15.81 -9.09
CA ILE A 30 -5.90 -16.41 -8.65
C ILE A 30 -6.56 -17.16 -9.80
N ILE A 31 -6.59 -16.58 -11.00
CA ILE A 31 -7.16 -17.24 -12.20
C ILE A 31 -6.42 -18.54 -12.50
N ILE A 32 -5.08 -18.51 -12.52
CA ILE A 32 -4.26 -19.72 -12.77
C ILE A 32 -4.55 -20.80 -11.71
N VAL A 33 -4.57 -20.43 -10.44
CA VAL A 33 -4.78 -21.38 -9.34
C VAL A 33 -6.22 -21.93 -9.35
N ALA A 34 -7.22 -21.11 -9.67
CA ALA A 34 -8.60 -21.56 -9.84
C ALA A 34 -8.73 -22.55 -11.01
N SER A 35 -8.09 -22.29 -12.14
CA SER A 35 -8.04 -23.21 -13.29
C SER A 35 -7.38 -24.54 -12.94
N ILE A 36 -6.29 -24.52 -12.18
CA ILE A 36 -5.63 -25.74 -11.69
C ILE A 36 -6.55 -26.50 -10.72
N ASN A 37 -7.22 -25.80 -9.81
CA ASN A 37 -8.14 -26.43 -8.86
C ASN A 37 -9.30 -27.13 -9.59
N TYR A 38 -9.85 -26.49 -10.62
CA TYR A 38 -10.88 -27.07 -11.47
C TYR A 38 -10.40 -28.35 -12.15
N TYR A 39 -9.21 -28.31 -12.78
CA TYR A 39 -8.70 -29.43 -13.56
C TYR A 39 -8.27 -30.64 -12.70
N PHE A 40 -7.74 -30.41 -11.50
CA PHE A 40 -7.23 -31.49 -10.64
C PHE A 40 -8.27 -32.08 -9.69
N ASN A 41 -9.27 -31.32 -9.27
CA ASN A 41 -10.14 -31.74 -8.16
C ASN A 41 -11.63 -31.58 -8.43
N GLU A 42 -12.06 -31.07 -9.59
CA GLU A 42 -13.47 -30.85 -9.93
C GLU A 42 -14.26 -30.19 -8.77
N TRP A 43 -13.63 -29.23 -8.06
CA TRP A 43 -14.19 -28.55 -6.88
C TRP A 43 -14.36 -29.37 -5.60
N ARG A 44 -13.94 -30.65 -5.57
CA ARG A 44 -14.08 -31.52 -4.38
C ARG A 44 -13.26 -31.04 -3.18
N ASN A 45 -12.13 -30.37 -3.44
CA ASN A 45 -11.29 -29.75 -2.42
C ASN A 45 -10.91 -28.32 -2.86
N ALA A 46 -11.59 -27.32 -2.31
CA ALA A 46 -11.42 -25.90 -2.63
C ALA A 46 -10.15 -25.28 -1.99
N TRP A 47 -8.99 -25.93 -2.14
CA TRP A 47 -7.72 -25.46 -1.57
C TRP A 47 -7.27 -24.10 -2.12
N PHE A 48 -7.77 -23.67 -3.29
CA PHE A 48 -7.51 -22.35 -3.85
C PHE A 48 -7.96 -21.21 -2.92
N LEU A 49 -8.94 -21.45 -2.04
CA LEU A 49 -9.42 -20.48 -1.07
C LEU A 49 -8.30 -20.03 -0.13
N TRP A 50 -7.39 -20.93 0.26
CA TRP A 50 -6.23 -20.58 1.08
C TRP A 50 -5.27 -19.62 0.37
N VAL A 51 -5.09 -19.82 -0.94
CA VAL A 51 -4.26 -18.95 -1.78
C VAL A 51 -4.91 -17.57 -1.94
N VAL A 52 -6.20 -17.54 -2.23
CA VAL A 52 -6.98 -16.29 -2.31
C VAL A 52 -6.94 -15.55 -0.98
N PHE A 53 -7.06 -16.26 0.15
CA PHE A 53 -7.04 -15.66 1.49
C PHE A 53 -5.68 -15.02 1.81
N GLY A 54 -4.58 -15.73 1.55
CA GLY A 54 -3.23 -15.20 1.75
C GLY A 54 -2.93 -13.97 0.87
N LEU A 55 -3.35 -14.00 -0.40
CA LEU A 55 -3.19 -12.87 -1.31
C LEU A 55 -4.06 -11.67 -0.89
N SER A 56 -5.29 -11.92 -0.47
CA SER A 56 -6.23 -10.88 0.00
C SER A 56 -5.68 -10.17 1.22
N ILE A 57 -5.15 -10.91 2.21
CA ILE A 57 -4.51 -10.32 3.38
C ILE A 57 -3.28 -9.50 2.99
N SER A 58 -2.41 -10.02 2.13
CA SER A 58 -1.21 -9.30 1.68
C SER A 58 -1.55 -7.98 0.99
N LEU A 59 -2.56 -8.00 0.10
CA LEU A 59 -3.05 -6.81 -0.59
C LEU A 59 -3.73 -5.84 0.38
N PHE A 60 -4.51 -6.33 1.33
CA PHE A 60 -5.17 -5.51 2.35
C PHE A 60 -4.16 -4.71 3.18
N PHE A 61 -3.11 -5.36 3.69
CA PHE A 61 -2.06 -4.66 4.45
C PHE A 61 -1.31 -3.62 3.60
N LYS A 62 -1.02 -3.94 2.34
CA LYS A 62 -0.38 -2.99 1.41
C LYS A 62 -1.30 -1.81 1.08
N ALA A 63 -2.58 -2.07 0.82
CA ALA A 63 -3.57 -1.05 0.58
C ALA A 63 -3.68 -0.12 1.79
N ASN A 64 -3.78 -0.68 2.99
CA ASN A 64 -3.87 0.08 4.22
C ASN A 64 -2.69 1.05 4.38
N LYS A 65 -1.46 0.58 4.08
CA LYS A 65 -0.25 1.40 4.07
C LYS A 65 -0.26 2.50 3.01
N ILE A 66 -0.68 2.21 1.77
CA ILE A 66 -0.61 3.15 0.64
C ILE A 66 -1.70 4.22 0.69
N PHE A 67 -2.91 3.81 1.06
CA PHE A 67 -4.00 4.76 1.26
C PHE A 67 -3.85 5.57 2.56
N ASN A 68 -2.81 5.26 3.36
CA ASN A 68 -2.55 5.88 4.65
C ASN A 68 -3.84 5.88 5.50
N LEU A 69 -4.59 4.76 5.41
CA LEU A 69 -5.86 4.52 6.09
C LEU A 69 -5.56 4.17 7.55
N ASN A 70 -4.80 5.02 8.24
CA ASN A 70 -4.67 4.91 9.68
C ASN A 70 -5.96 5.51 10.27
N PRO A 71 -6.94 4.71 10.74
CA PRO A 71 -8.18 5.26 11.30
C PRO A 71 -7.94 6.18 12.52
N PHE A 72 -6.74 6.13 13.11
CA PHE A 72 -6.33 6.92 14.27
C PHE A 72 -5.35 8.08 13.95
N MET A 73 -4.69 8.08 12.79
CA MET A 73 -3.64 9.06 12.45
C MET A 73 -3.87 9.56 11.01
N GLY A 74 -4.83 10.47 10.87
CA GLY A 74 -5.11 11.12 9.58
C GLY A 74 -3.99 12.07 9.13
N ARG A 75 -4.15 12.64 7.93
CA ARG A 75 -3.27 13.66 7.31
C ARG A 75 -2.83 14.76 8.28
N ASP A 76 -3.67 15.14 9.24
CA ASP A 76 -3.36 16.12 10.29
C ASP A 76 -2.20 15.71 11.22
N TRP A 77 -2.01 14.42 11.51
CA TRP A 77 -0.86 13.97 12.28
C TRP A 77 0.43 14.05 11.47
N GLU A 78 0.38 13.63 10.20
CA GLU A 78 1.52 13.74 9.27
C GLU A 78 1.95 15.21 9.10
N GLU A 79 0.99 16.11 8.93
CA GLU A 79 1.23 17.54 8.74
C GLU A 79 1.78 18.21 10.01
N ARG A 80 1.26 17.83 11.20
CA ARG A 80 1.81 18.27 12.49
C ARG A 80 3.24 17.78 12.72
N LYS A 81 3.54 16.51 12.40
CA LYS A 81 4.90 15.97 12.59
C LYS A 81 5.90 16.64 11.66
N ILE A 82 5.50 16.94 10.42
CA ILE A 82 6.35 17.68 9.48
C ILE A 82 6.62 19.10 9.98
N GLN A 83 5.60 19.78 10.53
CA GLN A 83 5.76 21.09 11.17
C GLN A 83 6.71 21.05 12.38
N GLU A 84 6.57 20.05 13.26
CA GLU A 84 7.49 19.84 14.39
C GLU A 84 8.93 19.63 13.92
N PHE A 85 9.15 18.79 12.91
CA PHE A 85 10.50 18.55 12.36
C PHE A 85 11.12 19.81 11.74
N LEU A 86 10.34 20.60 11.00
CA LEU A 86 10.79 21.89 10.45
C LEU A 86 11.14 22.90 11.54
N GLN A 87 10.32 22.99 12.59
CA GLN A 87 10.62 23.85 13.75
C GLN A 87 11.85 23.38 14.54
N GLN A 88 12.06 22.06 14.66
CA GLN A 88 13.27 21.52 15.28
C GLN A 88 14.52 21.86 14.47
N GLU A 89 14.50 21.68 13.14
CA GLU A 89 15.61 22.10 12.26
C GLU A 89 15.88 23.60 12.34
N GLU A 90 14.84 24.43 12.35
CA GLU A 90 14.98 25.89 12.44
C GLU A 90 15.55 26.33 13.78
N ASN A 91 15.11 25.72 14.88
CA ASN A 91 15.72 25.96 16.20
C ASN A 91 17.17 25.50 16.22
N THR A 92 17.49 24.28 15.77
CA THR A 92 18.87 23.79 15.73
C THR A 92 19.79 24.68 14.90
N ARG A 93 19.32 25.23 13.77
CA ARG A 93 20.08 26.22 12.97
C ARG A 93 20.23 27.59 13.62
N ARG A 94 19.36 27.97 14.55
CA ARG A 94 19.44 29.24 15.29
C ARG A 94 20.45 29.23 16.43
N TRP A 95 20.73 28.04 16.97
CA TRP A 95 21.65 27.81 18.08
C TRP A 95 23.07 27.46 17.63
N ASN A 96 23.34 27.47 16.33
CA ASN A 96 24.61 27.12 15.70
C ASN A 96 25.09 28.29 14.82
#